data_AF-A0A4W5M4F0-F1
#
_entry.id   AF-A0A4W5M4F0-F1
#
_cell.length_a   1.000
_cell.length_b   1.000
_cell.length_c   1.000
_cell.angle_alpha   90.00
_cell.angle_beta   90.00
_cell.angle_gamma   90.00
#
_symmetry.space_group_name_H-M   'P 1'
#
loop_
_entity.id
_entity.type
_entity.pdbx_description
1 polymer ?
#
loop_
_entity_poly.entity_id
_entity_poly.type
_entity_poly.pdbx_seq_one_letter_code
_entity_poly.pdbx_strand_id
1 'polypeptide(L)'
;MSVITLSNPRSVINLSNPMSVINLSNPMSVINLSNPMSVINLSNPRSVVTLSNPMSGINLSNPMSVVTLYNPMSVINLSNPMSVINLSNPMSIVILSNPMSVITLSNPMSVINLSNPRSVVNLSNPMSVITLSNPMSVINLSNPRSVVNLSNPMSVITLSNPMSVVNLSNPMSVITLSNPMSVITLSNPMSVITLSNPRSVITLSNPMSVITLSNPRSVVNLVNVQHDVHFIG
;
A
#
# COMPACT_ATOMS: atom_id res chain seq x y z
N MET A 1 26.76 -15.90 16.12
CA MET A 1 25.73 -14.86 15.91
C MET A 1 25.03 -14.67 17.24
N SER A 2 25.09 -13.47 17.82
CA SER A 2 24.40 -13.14 19.06
C SER A 2 22.91 -12.93 18.81
N VAL A 3 22.08 -13.24 19.79
CA VAL A 3 20.61 -13.09 19.73
C VAL A 3 20.16 -12.33 20.97
N ILE A 4 19.37 -11.27 20.78
CA ILE A 4 18.68 -10.55 21.85
C ILE A 4 17.26 -11.08 21.87
N THR A 5 16.90 -11.82 22.93
CA THR A 5 15.53 -12.32 23.12
C THR A 5 14.95 -11.71 24.39
N LEU A 6 13.87 -10.95 24.27
CA LEU A 6 13.14 -10.39 25.40
C LEU A 6 11.66 -10.75 25.29
N SER A 7 11.08 -11.15 26.42
CA SER A 7 9.64 -11.44 26.53
C SER A 7 9.02 -10.49 27.54
N ASN A 8 7.94 -9.83 27.13
CA ASN A 8 7.23 -8.82 27.91
C ASN A 8 8.12 -7.67 28.42
N PRO A 9 9.05 -7.10 27.61
CA PRO A 9 9.84 -5.97 28.07
C PRO A 9 8.93 -4.76 28.37
N ARG A 10 9.18 -4.14 29.52
CA ARG A 10 8.43 -2.96 30.01
C ARG A 10 9.28 -1.69 30.03
N SER A 11 10.61 -1.83 29.95
CA SER A 11 11.54 -0.71 29.79
C SER A 11 11.68 -0.33 28.32
N VAL A 12 11.89 0.96 28.04
CA VAL A 12 12.22 1.44 26.68
C VAL A 12 13.42 0.67 26.14
N ILE A 13 13.34 0.23 24.89
CA ILE A 13 14.42 -0.47 24.19
C ILE A 13 14.99 0.49 23.16
N ASN A 14 16.22 0.93 23.37
CA ASN A 14 16.98 1.72 22.41
C ASN A 14 18.22 0.94 22.01
N LEU A 15 18.32 0.53 20.75
CA LEU A 15 19.51 -0.15 20.22
C LEU A 15 20.02 0.61 18.99
N SER A 16 21.33 0.82 18.97
CA SER A 16 22.03 1.47 17.86
C SER A 16 23.06 0.53 17.28
N ASN A 17 22.99 0.33 15.96
CA ASN A 17 23.80 -0.60 15.20
C ASN A 17 23.78 -2.06 15.73
N PRO A 18 22.62 -2.63 16.11
CA PRO A 18 22.60 -4.00 16.62
C PRO A 18 22.95 -4.99 15.48
N MET A 19 23.96 -5.81 15.75
CA MET A 19 24.38 -6.92 14.89
C MET A 19 23.73 -8.26 15.28
N SER A 20 23.05 -8.30 16.42
CA SER A 20 22.38 -9.47 16.97
C SER A 20 20.96 -9.59 16.43
N VAL A 21 20.51 -10.79 16.07
CA VAL A 21 19.09 -11.04 15.78
C VAL A 21 18.25 -10.58 16.97
N ILE A 22 17.20 -9.79 16.72
CA ILE A 22 16.33 -9.23 17.76
C ILE A 22 15.00 -9.97 17.73
N ASN A 23 14.64 -10.62 18.84
CA ASN A 23 13.37 -11.28 19.04
C ASN A 23 12.67 -10.66 20.25
N LEU A 24 11.63 -9.86 20.03
CA LEU A 24 10.81 -9.29 21.11
C LEU A 24 9.40 -9.86 21.04
N SER A 25 8.92 -10.38 22.18
CA SER A 25 7.53 -10.81 22.33
C SER A 25 6.79 -9.95 23.34
N ASN A 26 5.58 -9.55 22.97
CA ASN A 26 4.67 -8.73 23.78
C ASN A 26 5.33 -7.48 24.39
N PRO A 27 6.16 -6.70 23.66
CA PRO A 27 6.74 -5.49 24.23
C PRO A 27 5.64 -4.48 24.56
N MET A 28 5.70 -3.99 25.79
CA MET A 28 4.81 -2.95 26.33
C MET A 28 5.49 -1.58 26.38
N SER A 29 6.69 -1.48 25.83
CA SER A 29 7.56 -0.31 25.90
C SER A 29 7.96 0.20 24.52
N VAL A 30 8.26 1.48 24.41
CA VAL A 30 8.75 2.06 23.14
C VAL A 30 10.02 1.33 22.69
N ILE A 31 10.05 0.97 21.42
CA ILE A 31 11.19 0.33 20.75
C ILE A 31 11.74 1.29 19.71
N ASN A 32 13.01 1.66 19.84
CA ASN A 32 13.74 2.42 18.83
C ASN A 32 14.99 1.64 18.42
N LEU A 33 15.04 1.25 17.14
CA LEU A 33 16.18 0.55 16.56
C LEU A 33 16.77 1.40 15.44
N SER A 34 18.06 1.75 15.54
CA SER A 34 18.78 2.48 14.50
C SER A 34 19.87 1.62 13.86
N ASN A 35 19.90 1.62 12.53
CA ASN A 35 20.81 0.85 11.68
C ASN A 35 20.96 -0.64 12.08
N PRO A 36 19.87 -1.38 12.35
CA PRO A 36 19.99 -2.80 12.62
C PRO A 36 20.47 -3.55 11.37
N MET A 37 21.54 -4.33 11.54
CA MET A 37 22.18 -5.11 10.46
C MET A 37 21.76 -6.59 10.47
N SER A 38 20.75 -6.91 11.26
CA SER A 38 20.30 -8.28 11.53
C SER A 38 18.78 -8.35 11.60
N VAL A 39 18.24 -9.57 11.51
CA VAL A 39 16.80 -9.80 11.45
C VAL A 39 16.11 -9.33 12.73
N ILE A 40 14.95 -8.71 12.57
CA ILE A 40 14.12 -8.20 13.65
C ILE A 40 12.77 -8.91 13.61
N ASN A 41 12.42 -9.59 14.69
CA ASN A 41 11.14 -10.25 14.88
C ASN A 41 10.44 -9.63 16.09
N LEU A 42 9.30 -9.00 15.86
CA LEU A 42 8.45 -8.42 16.90
C LEU A 42 7.08 -9.08 16.85
N SER A 43 6.66 -9.67 17.96
CA SER A 43 5.34 -10.26 18.10
C SER A 43 4.50 -9.51 19.13
N ASN A 44 3.28 -9.16 18.74
CA ASN A 44 2.29 -8.44 19.55
C ASN A 44 2.83 -7.15 20.23
N PRO A 45 3.57 -6.26 19.54
CA PRO A 45 3.98 -5.01 20.17
C PRO A 45 2.76 -4.14 20.48
N ARG A 46 2.66 -3.67 21.72
CA ARG A 46 1.55 -2.83 22.23
C ARG A 46 1.98 -1.39 22.48
N SER A 47 3.08 -1.01 21.87
CA SER A 47 3.79 0.26 22.06
C SER A 47 4.35 0.76 20.73
N VAL A 48 4.84 1.99 20.69
CA VAL A 48 5.43 2.58 19.48
C VAL A 48 6.69 1.81 19.10
N VAL A 49 6.78 1.44 17.83
CA VAL A 49 7.97 0.82 17.23
C VAL A 49 8.52 1.75 16.15
N THR A 50 9.77 2.18 16.31
CA THR A 50 10.49 2.98 15.33
C THR A 50 11.74 2.23 14.88
N LEU A 51 11.89 2.04 13.56
CA LEU A 51 13.09 1.47 12.96
C LEU A 51 13.65 2.43 11.91
N SER A 52 14.93 2.76 12.03
CA SER A 52 15.63 3.65 11.10
C SER A 52 16.77 2.91 10.41
N ASN A 53 16.77 2.93 9.09
CA ASN A 53 17.73 2.29 8.19
C ASN A 53 18.00 0.79 8.47
N PRO A 54 16.96 -0.06 8.66
CA PRO A 54 17.17 -1.49 8.80
C PRO A 54 17.69 -2.12 7.51
N MET A 55 18.80 -2.84 7.60
CA MET A 55 19.52 -3.48 6.48
C MET A 55 19.25 -4.99 6.39
N SER A 56 18.37 -5.52 7.25
CA SER A 56 18.00 -6.93 7.28
C SER A 56 16.52 -7.11 7.62
N GLY A 57 15.99 -8.30 7.35
CA GLY A 57 14.55 -8.59 7.33
C GLY A 57 13.82 -8.19 8.62
N ILE A 58 12.59 -7.69 8.45
CA ILE A 58 11.73 -7.21 9.52
C ILE A 58 10.43 -8.01 9.48
N ASN A 59 10.13 -8.71 10.57
CA ASN A 59 8.86 -9.44 10.73
C ASN A 59 8.11 -8.88 11.94
N LEU A 60 6.94 -8.29 11.69
CA LEU A 60 6.03 -7.79 12.71
C LEU A 60 4.72 -8.58 12.65
N SER A 61 4.33 -9.20 13.76
CA SER A 61 3.04 -9.88 13.90
C SER A 61 2.17 -9.19 14.94
N ASN A 62 0.92 -8.94 14.55
CA ASN A 62 -0.13 -8.31 15.35
C ASN A 62 0.30 -7.02 16.11
N PRO A 63 0.97 -6.04 15.47
CA PRO A 63 1.23 -4.77 16.14
C PRO A 63 -0.10 -4.07 16.45
N MET A 64 -0.26 -3.65 17.71
CA MET A 64 -1.45 -2.95 18.22
C MET A 64 -1.16 -1.47 18.54
N SER A 65 -0.13 -0.90 17.91
CA SER A 65 0.34 0.46 18.13
C SER A 65 1.16 0.94 16.92
N VAL A 66 1.47 2.23 16.85
CA VAL A 66 2.18 2.87 15.74
C VAL A 66 3.49 2.16 15.41
N VAL A 67 3.66 1.87 14.12
CA VAL A 67 4.88 1.31 13.52
C VAL A 67 5.40 2.30 12.50
N THR A 68 6.64 2.77 12.69
CA THR A 68 7.31 3.72 11.80
C THR A 68 8.63 3.15 11.32
N LEU A 69 8.81 3.06 10.00
CA LEU A 69 10.04 2.61 9.36
C LEU A 69 10.59 3.69 8.43
N TYR A 70 11.84 4.08 8.63
CA TYR A 70 12.56 5.04 7.79
C TYR A 70 13.67 4.34 7.00
N ASN A 71 13.66 4.54 5.68
CA ASN A 71 14.64 4.02 4.71
C ASN A 71 15.00 2.52 4.88
N PRO A 72 14.03 1.61 5.01
CA PRO A 72 14.34 0.18 5.12
C PRO A 72 14.90 -0.36 3.79
N MET A 73 16.09 -0.96 3.87
CA MET A 73 16.74 -1.72 2.80
C MET A 73 16.62 -3.22 3.09
N SER A 74 15.42 -3.67 3.43
CA SER A 74 15.16 -5.01 3.95
C SER A 74 13.74 -5.48 3.66
N VAL A 75 13.54 -6.79 3.49
CA VAL A 75 12.18 -7.33 3.34
C VAL A 75 11.37 -7.04 4.60
N ILE A 76 10.19 -6.47 4.41
CA ILE A 76 9.28 -6.07 5.49
C ILE A 76 8.02 -6.94 5.41
N ASN A 77 7.77 -7.72 6.45
CA ASN A 77 6.57 -8.53 6.59
C ASN A 77 5.75 -8.05 7.79
N LEU A 78 4.55 -7.53 7.55
CA LEU A 78 3.58 -7.16 8.58
C LEU A 78 2.34 -8.04 8.45
N SER A 79 2.01 -8.75 9.53
CA SER A 79 0.82 -9.61 9.61
C SER A 79 -0.16 -9.11 10.65
N ASN A 80 -1.43 -9.01 10.26
CA ASN A 80 -2.57 -8.59 11.08
C ASN A 80 -2.34 -7.31 11.91
N PRO A 81 -1.75 -6.24 11.36
CA PRO A 81 -1.57 -5.01 12.12
C PRO A 81 -2.92 -4.35 12.45
N MET A 82 -3.08 -3.97 13.71
CA MET A 82 -4.18 -3.15 14.23
C MET A 82 -3.59 -1.81 14.71
N SER A 83 -2.93 -1.10 13.80
CA SER A 83 -2.04 0.02 14.13
C SER A 83 -2.11 1.16 13.11
N VAL A 84 -1.31 2.20 13.31
CA VAL A 84 -0.92 3.10 12.21
C VAL A 84 0.45 2.63 11.71
N ILE A 85 0.60 2.52 10.40
CA ILE A 85 1.84 2.10 9.74
C ILE A 85 2.34 3.23 8.86
N ASN A 86 3.56 3.70 9.13
CA ASN A 86 4.23 4.72 8.34
C ASN A 86 5.55 4.17 7.80
N LEU A 87 5.67 4.04 6.48
CA LEU A 87 6.89 3.63 5.79
C LEU A 87 7.37 4.78 4.90
N SER A 88 8.59 5.24 5.12
CA SER A 88 9.22 6.30 4.31
C SER A 88 10.43 5.75 3.57
N ASN A 89 10.44 5.96 2.25
CA ASN A 89 11.49 5.54 1.31
C ASN A 89 11.93 4.06 1.44
N PRO A 90 11.01 3.07 1.50
CA PRO A 90 11.44 1.68 1.46
C PRO A 90 12.10 1.35 0.12
N MET A 91 13.27 0.71 0.18
CA MET A 91 14.05 0.22 -0.97
C MET A 91 14.11 -1.30 -0.96
N SER A 92 12.95 -1.95 -0.84
CA SER A 92 12.86 -3.38 -0.48
C SER A 92 11.44 -3.92 -0.53
N ILE A 93 11.23 -5.24 -0.61
CA ILE A 93 9.88 -5.81 -0.68
C ILE A 93 9.07 -5.50 0.60
N VAL A 94 7.84 -4.99 0.42
CA VAL A 94 6.89 -4.72 1.50
C VAL A 94 5.67 -5.63 1.35
N ILE A 95 5.43 -6.48 2.34
CA ILE A 95 4.29 -7.41 2.38
C ILE A 95 3.44 -7.12 3.62
N LEU A 96 2.19 -6.72 3.40
CA LEU A 96 1.21 -6.49 4.45
C LEU A 96 0.02 -7.43 4.25
N SER A 97 -0.31 -8.19 5.28
CA SER A 97 -1.41 -9.17 5.25
C SER A 97 -2.45 -8.86 6.32
N ASN A 98 -3.72 -8.76 5.89
CA ASN A 98 -4.89 -8.43 6.71
C ASN A 98 -4.74 -7.20 7.63
N PRO A 99 -4.25 -6.05 7.13
CA PRO A 99 -4.17 -4.86 7.95
C PRO A 99 -5.55 -4.30 8.29
N MET A 100 -5.79 -4.06 9.58
CA MET A 100 -6.89 -3.25 10.10
C MET A 100 -6.32 -1.91 10.57
N SER A 101 -5.59 -1.25 9.67
CA SER A 101 -4.69 -0.14 9.98
C SER A 101 -4.75 0.99 8.95
N VAL A 102 -4.43 2.21 9.39
CA VAL A 102 -4.07 3.27 8.45
C VAL A 102 -2.63 3.01 7.98
N ILE A 103 -2.45 2.89 6.68
CA ILE A 103 -1.17 2.63 6.05
C ILE A 103 -0.76 3.84 5.21
N THR A 104 0.42 4.39 5.50
CA THR A 104 1.03 5.47 4.72
C THR A 104 2.40 5.03 4.23
N LEU A 105 2.56 4.98 2.90
CA LEU A 105 3.83 4.72 2.24
C LEU A 105 4.22 5.93 1.39
N SER A 106 5.43 6.45 1.63
CA SER A 106 5.96 7.62 0.93
C SER A 106 7.25 7.28 0.18
N ASN A 107 7.28 7.62 -1.11
CA ASN A 107 8.35 7.36 -2.06
C ASN A 107 8.91 5.91 -2.05
N PRO A 108 8.06 4.87 -2.08
CA PRO A 108 8.55 3.50 -2.11
C PRO A 108 9.22 3.15 -3.45
N MET A 109 10.46 2.64 -3.38
CA MET A 109 11.23 2.06 -4.48
C MET A 109 11.31 0.54 -4.32
N SER A 110 10.13 -0.09 -4.24
CA SER A 110 9.94 -1.44 -3.67
C SER A 110 8.75 -2.18 -4.24
N VAL A 111 8.79 -3.49 -4.42
CA VAL A 111 7.53 -4.24 -4.63
C VAL A 111 6.65 -4.13 -3.38
N ILE A 112 5.39 -3.74 -3.55
CA ILE A 112 4.40 -3.62 -2.47
C ILE A 112 3.28 -4.62 -2.72
N ASN A 113 3.09 -5.53 -1.78
CA ASN A 113 1.98 -6.48 -1.78
C ASN A 113 1.12 -6.26 -0.55
N LEU A 114 -0.16 -5.95 -0.77
CA LEU A 114 -1.12 -5.67 0.27
C LEU A 114 -2.36 -6.55 0.08
N SER A 115 -2.61 -7.45 1.02
CA SER A 115 -3.75 -8.37 0.99
C SER A 115 -4.77 -8.03 2.08
N ASN A 116 -6.04 -7.95 1.69
CA ASN A 116 -7.19 -7.69 2.55
C ASN A 116 -7.04 -6.47 3.49
N PRO A 117 -6.61 -5.29 3.03
CA PRO A 117 -6.63 -4.09 3.89
C PRO A 117 -8.06 -3.68 4.24
N ARG A 118 -8.28 -3.31 5.51
CA ARG A 118 -9.59 -2.94 6.08
C ARG A 118 -9.52 -1.61 6.83
N SER A 119 -9.06 -0.54 6.18
CA SER A 119 -9.13 0.84 6.68
C SER A 119 -8.73 1.86 5.60
N VAL A 120 -7.55 2.49 5.68
CA VAL A 120 -7.09 3.51 4.73
C VAL A 120 -5.68 3.18 4.26
N VAL A 121 -5.46 3.30 2.96
CA VAL A 121 -4.17 3.05 2.30
C VAL A 121 -3.79 4.28 1.50
N ASN A 122 -2.73 4.96 1.91
CA ASN A 122 -2.18 6.13 1.23
C ASN A 122 -0.78 5.79 0.69
N LEU A 123 -0.61 5.85 -0.62
CA LEU A 123 0.68 5.68 -1.29
C LEU A 123 1.01 6.95 -2.08
N SER A 124 2.16 7.54 -1.81
CA SER A 124 2.64 8.74 -2.49
C SER A 124 3.96 8.50 -3.21
N ASN A 125 4.01 8.92 -4.49
CA ASN A 125 5.14 8.80 -5.40
C ASN A 125 5.80 7.41 -5.46
N PRO A 126 5.03 6.30 -5.58
CA PRO A 126 5.63 4.99 -5.71
C PRO A 126 6.34 4.81 -7.05
N MET A 127 7.61 4.40 -7.00
CA MET A 127 8.38 3.94 -8.16
C MET A 127 8.51 2.41 -8.11
N SER A 128 7.35 1.75 -8.11
CA SER A 128 7.23 0.37 -7.66
C SER A 128 6.03 -0.39 -8.22
N VAL A 129 6.18 -1.72 -8.34
CA VAL A 129 5.05 -2.60 -8.58
C VAL A 129 4.20 -2.67 -7.31
N ILE A 130 2.93 -2.32 -7.44
CA ILE A 130 1.94 -2.34 -6.37
C ILE A 130 0.88 -3.39 -6.70
N THR A 131 0.66 -4.33 -5.79
CA THR A 131 -0.40 -5.33 -5.87
C THR A 131 -1.30 -5.21 -4.64
N LEU A 132 -2.57 -4.90 -4.85
CA LEU A 132 -3.60 -4.87 -3.83
C LEU A 132 -4.65 -5.92 -4.14
N SER A 133 -4.95 -6.80 -3.19
CA SER A 133 -5.94 -7.87 -3.36
C SER A 133 -7.03 -7.79 -2.29
N ASN A 134 -8.29 -7.80 -2.74
CA ASN A 134 -9.51 -7.71 -1.94
C ASN A 134 -9.51 -6.55 -0.91
N PRO A 135 -9.13 -5.31 -1.28
CA PRO A 135 -9.19 -4.22 -0.34
C PRO A 135 -10.63 -3.85 0.02
N MET A 136 -10.89 -3.76 1.32
CA MET A 136 -12.09 -3.15 1.93
C MET A 136 -11.69 -1.84 2.60
N SER A 137 -10.98 -0.99 1.86
CA SER A 137 -10.28 0.18 2.39
C SER A 137 -10.29 1.34 1.41
N VAL A 138 -10.40 2.58 1.88
CA VAL A 138 -10.14 3.75 1.03
C VAL A 138 -8.69 3.70 0.55
N ILE A 139 -8.48 3.74 -0.76
CA ILE A 139 -7.17 3.71 -1.39
C ILE A 139 -6.92 5.05 -2.07
N ASN A 140 -5.87 5.74 -1.66
CA ASN A 140 -5.37 6.93 -2.33
C ASN A 140 -3.97 6.66 -2.85
N LEU A 141 -3.79 6.83 -4.16
CA LEU A 141 -2.52 6.63 -4.84
C LEU A 141 -2.18 7.87 -5.66
N SER A 142 -1.10 8.55 -5.27
CA SER A 142 -0.63 9.76 -5.95
C SER A 142 0.70 9.55 -6.66
N ASN A 143 0.75 9.96 -7.93
CA ASN A 143 1.91 9.91 -8.81
C ASN A 143 2.61 8.53 -8.90
N PRO A 144 1.89 7.40 -9.09
CA PRO A 144 2.56 6.11 -9.32
C PRO A 144 3.34 6.12 -10.64
N ARG A 145 4.56 5.58 -10.62
CA ARG A 145 5.50 5.52 -11.75
C ARG A 145 5.99 4.10 -12.05
N SER A 146 5.09 3.11 -12.05
CA SER A 146 5.42 1.73 -12.42
C SER A 146 4.17 0.90 -12.80
N VAL A 147 3.81 -0.16 -12.07
CA VAL A 147 2.63 -0.99 -12.34
C VAL A 147 1.76 -1.04 -11.09
N VAL A 148 0.46 -0.89 -11.28
CA VAL A 148 -0.54 -0.93 -10.21
C VAL A 148 -1.59 -1.97 -10.58
N ASN A 149 -1.69 -3.03 -9.78
CA ASN A 149 -2.68 -4.08 -9.94
C ASN A 149 -3.61 -4.10 -8.71
N LEU A 150 -4.91 -3.89 -8.94
CA LEU A 150 -5.95 -3.99 -7.92
C LEU A 150 -6.94 -5.08 -8.32
N SER A 151 -7.13 -6.09 -7.47
CA SER A 151 -8.11 -7.17 -7.68
C SER A 151 -9.21 -7.15 -6.62
N ASN A 152 -10.46 -7.25 -7.10
CA ASN A 152 -11.69 -7.28 -6.31
C ASN A 152 -11.80 -6.19 -5.22
N PRO A 153 -11.51 -4.91 -5.51
CA PRO A 153 -11.68 -3.87 -4.50
C PRO A 153 -13.16 -3.64 -4.18
N MET A 154 -13.46 -3.56 -2.89
CA MET A 154 -14.76 -3.18 -2.33
C MET A 154 -14.61 -1.88 -1.54
N SER A 155 -14.29 -0.79 -2.23
CA SER A 155 -13.86 0.44 -1.54
C SER A 155 -14.00 1.73 -2.34
N VAL A 156 -13.39 2.83 -1.89
CA VAL A 156 -13.19 4.03 -2.70
C VAL A 156 -11.74 4.04 -3.17
N ILE A 157 -11.53 4.24 -4.46
CA ILE A 157 -10.22 4.29 -5.09
C ILE A 157 -10.02 5.67 -5.72
N THR A 158 -8.98 6.37 -5.30
CA THR A 158 -8.54 7.63 -5.90
C THR A 158 -7.12 7.47 -6.45
N LEU A 159 -6.96 7.62 -7.76
CA LEU A 159 -5.67 7.63 -8.44
C LEU A 159 -5.42 9.02 -9.06
N SER A 160 -4.34 9.67 -8.65
CA SER A 160 -3.96 11.00 -9.15
C SER A 160 -2.63 10.95 -9.89
N ASN A 161 -2.62 11.47 -11.12
CA ASN A 161 -1.48 11.54 -12.04
C ASN A 161 -0.72 10.21 -12.23
N PRO A 162 -1.38 9.07 -12.48
CA PRO A 162 -0.66 7.83 -12.75
C PRO A 162 0.13 7.91 -14.06
N MET A 163 1.45 7.72 -13.95
CA MET A 163 2.41 7.53 -15.04
C MET A 163 2.83 6.04 -15.12
N SER A 164 1.87 5.15 -14.88
CA SER A 164 2.05 3.72 -14.59
C SER A 164 0.99 2.89 -15.28
N VAL A 165 1.27 1.65 -15.70
CA VAL A 165 0.19 0.75 -16.11
C VAL A 165 -0.72 0.48 -14.91
N VAL A 166 -2.01 0.69 -15.06
CA VAL A 166 -3.01 0.46 -14.01
C VAL A 166 -4.00 -0.60 -14.48
N ASN A 167 -4.09 -1.70 -13.75
CA ASN A 167 -5.06 -2.77 -13.98
C ASN A 167 -5.97 -2.92 -12.76
N LEU A 168 -7.28 -2.75 -12.98
CA LEU A 168 -8.33 -2.99 -11.99
C LEU A 168 -9.23 -4.14 -12.48
N SER A 169 -9.36 -5.20 -11.68
CA SER A 169 -10.24 -6.33 -11.99
C SER A 169 -11.36 -6.47 -10.95
N ASN A 170 -12.58 -6.63 -11.46
CA ASN A 170 -13.83 -6.77 -10.70
C ASN A 170 -14.03 -5.73 -9.57
N PRO A 171 -13.81 -4.43 -9.81
CA PRO A 171 -14.04 -3.44 -8.78
C PRO A 171 -15.54 -3.29 -8.46
N MET A 172 -15.87 -3.35 -7.17
CA MET A 172 -17.16 -2.98 -6.59
C MET A 172 -16.97 -1.71 -5.75
N SER A 173 -16.61 -0.61 -6.42
CA SER A 173 -16.04 0.57 -5.78
C SER A 173 -16.53 1.88 -6.40
N VAL A 174 -16.20 3.01 -5.77
CA VAL A 174 -16.14 4.29 -6.49
C VAL A 174 -14.69 4.46 -6.97
N ILE A 175 -14.50 4.78 -8.24
CA ILE A 175 -13.18 4.95 -8.85
C ILE A 175 -13.07 6.37 -9.40
N THR A 176 -12.09 7.11 -8.89
CA THR A 176 -11.72 8.44 -9.38
C THR A 176 -10.31 8.41 -9.93
N LEU A 177 -10.16 8.78 -11.21
CA LEU A 177 -8.88 8.85 -11.92
C LEU A 177 -8.67 10.28 -12.43
N SER A 178 -7.66 10.96 -11.90
CA SER A 178 -7.36 12.35 -12.26
C SER A 178 -6.02 12.44 -13.00
N ASN A 179 -6.03 13.08 -14.18
CA ASN A 179 -4.87 13.30 -15.05
C ASN A 179 -4.01 12.05 -15.34
N PRO A 180 -4.59 10.88 -15.68
CA PRO A 180 -3.78 9.74 -16.04
C PRO A 180 -2.98 9.97 -17.33
N MET A 181 -1.70 9.61 -17.31
CA MET A 181 -0.77 9.68 -18.45
C MET A 181 -0.20 8.29 -18.75
N SER A 182 -1.04 7.27 -18.74
CA SER A 182 -0.64 5.86 -18.73
C SER A 182 -1.62 4.94 -19.43
N VAL A 183 -1.43 3.62 -19.36
CA VAL A 183 -2.43 2.64 -19.83
C VAL A 183 -3.27 2.22 -18.62
N ILE A 184 -4.59 2.37 -18.75
CA ILE A 184 -5.56 1.97 -17.73
C ILE A 184 -6.46 0.88 -18.31
N THR A 185 -6.54 -0.25 -17.60
CA THR A 185 -7.45 -1.35 -17.91
C THR A 185 -8.37 -1.60 -16.73
N LEU A 186 -9.68 -1.51 -16.96
CA LEU A 186 -10.73 -1.88 -16.00
C LEU A 186 -11.53 -3.05 -16.57
N SER A 187 -11.56 -4.18 -15.86
CA SER A 187 -12.30 -5.39 -16.26
C SER A 187 -13.43 -5.71 -15.29
N ASN A 188 -14.63 -5.91 -15.81
CA ASN A 188 -15.88 -6.16 -15.09
C ASN A 188 -16.17 -5.18 -13.95
N PRO A 189 -16.04 -3.85 -14.13
CA PRO A 189 -16.34 -2.92 -13.06
C PRO A 189 -17.85 -2.85 -12.76
N MET A 190 -18.20 -2.96 -11.49
CA MET A 190 -19.52 -2.73 -10.90
C MET A 190 -19.43 -1.49 -9.99
N SER A 191 -19.26 -0.32 -10.60
CA SER A 191 -18.73 0.87 -9.94
C SER A 191 -19.30 2.18 -10.49
N VAL A 192 -19.06 3.27 -9.78
CA VAL A 192 -19.08 4.61 -10.38
C VAL A 192 -17.65 4.95 -10.78
N ILE A 193 -17.44 5.31 -12.03
CA ILE A 193 -16.13 5.64 -12.58
C ILE A 193 -16.11 7.09 -13.02
N THR A 194 -15.23 7.89 -12.43
CA THR A 194 -14.97 9.27 -12.83
C THR A 194 -13.54 9.38 -13.34
N LEU A 195 -13.38 9.88 -14.56
CA LEU A 195 -12.10 10.12 -15.20
C LEU A 195 -12.02 11.61 -15.59
N SER A 196 -11.02 12.30 -15.07
CA SER A 196 -10.82 13.73 -15.33
C SER A 196 -9.48 14.00 -16.00
N ASN A 197 -9.50 14.73 -17.11
CA ASN A 197 -8.33 15.09 -17.93
C ASN A 197 -7.43 13.91 -18.34
N PRO A 198 -7.98 12.75 -18.77
CA PRO A 198 -7.11 11.65 -19.13
C PRO A 198 -6.32 11.95 -20.41
N ARG A 199 -5.04 11.59 -20.40
CA ARG A 199 -4.08 11.63 -21.53
C ARG A 199 -3.45 10.25 -21.72
N SER A 200 -4.30 9.24 -21.75
CA SER A 200 -4.01 7.82 -21.56
C SER A 200 -4.71 6.96 -22.61
N VAL A 201 -4.33 5.69 -22.71
CA VAL A 201 -5.21 4.67 -23.29
C VAL A 201 -6.02 4.07 -22.15
N ILE A 202 -7.34 4.10 -22.30
CA ILE A 202 -8.27 3.55 -21.31
C ILE A 202 -9.06 2.43 -21.97
N THR A 203 -9.04 1.25 -21.38
CA THR A 203 -9.83 0.10 -21.80
C THR A 203 -10.80 -0.29 -20.68
N LEU A 204 -12.10 -0.28 -20.96
CA LEU A 204 -13.13 -0.80 -20.07
C LEU A 204 -13.80 -2.01 -20.73
N SER A 205 -13.73 -3.16 -20.07
CA SER A 205 -14.31 -4.42 -20.54
C SER A 205 -15.44 -4.89 -19.62
N ASN A 206 -16.60 -5.15 -20.20
CA ASN A 206 -17.84 -5.54 -19.51
C ASN A 206 -18.24 -4.61 -18.34
N PRO A 207 -18.26 -3.28 -18.48
CA PRO A 207 -18.67 -2.41 -17.39
C PRO A 207 -20.17 -2.48 -17.12
N MET A 208 -20.51 -2.76 -15.86
CA MET A 208 -21.82 -2.48 -15.25
C MET A 208 -21.68 -1.26 -14.33
N SER A 209 -21.31 -0.13 -14.93
CA SER A 209 -20.86 1.06 -14.22
C SER A 209 -21.40 2.33 -14.86
N VAL A 210 -21.68 3.35 -14.05
CA VAL A 210 -21.86 4.72 -14.54
C VAL A 210 -20.47 5.30 -14.80
N ILE A 211 -20.24 5.79 -16.01
CA ILE A 211 -18.94 6.33 -16.43
C ILE A 211 -19.08 7.83 -16.71
N THR A 212 -18.26 8.63 -16.07
CA THR A 212 -18.14 10.07 -16.33
C THR A 212 -16.72 10.39 -16.80
N LEU A 213 -16.63 11.04 -17.97
CA LEU A 213 -15.37 11.42 -18.60
C LEU A 213 -15.34 12.93 -18.82
N SER A 214 -14.45 13.62 -18.11
CA SER A 214 -14.29 15.07 -18.19
C SER A 214 -13.00 15.44 -18.92
N ASN A 215 -13.08 16.30 -19.93
CA ASN A 215 -11.92 16.80 -20.69
C ASN A 215 -10.96 15.71 -21.24
N PRO A 216 -11.44 14.65 -21.91
CA PRO A 216 -10.57 13.59 -22.41
C PRO A 216 -9.69 14.03 -23.57
N ARG A 217 -8.39 13.75 -23.46
CA ARG A 217 -7.42 13.73 -24.56
C ARG A 217 -6.85 12.33 -24.73
N SER A 218 -7.72 11.33 -24.59
CA SER A 218 -7.41 9.90 -24.49
C SER A 218 -8.09 9.09 -25.56
N VAL A 219 -7.53 7.92 -25.83
CA VAL A 219 -8.26 6.85 -26.53
C VAL A 219 -9.03 6.04 -25.48
N VAL A 220 -10.34 5.93 -25.66
CA VAL A 220 -11.22 5.15 -24.77
C VAL A 220 -11.81 3.99 -25.55
N ASN A 221 -11.41 2.77 -25.19
CA ASN A 221 -11.92 1.53 -25.74
C ASN A 221 -12.97 0.95 -24.79
N LEU A 222 -14.20 0.83 -25.28
CA LEU A 222 -15.33 0.30 -24.56
C LEU A 222 -15.73 -1.04 -25.16
N VAL A 223 -15.70 -2.11 -24.36
CA VAL A 223 -16.05 -3.47 -24.79
C VAL A 223 -17.23 -3.96 -23.95
N ASN A 224 -18.33 -4.36 -24.61
CA ASN A 224 -19.54 -4.93 -23.98
C ASN A 224 -20.13 -4.06 -22.86
N VAL A 225 -20.42 -2.79 -23.17
CA VAL A 225 -20.98 -1.84 -22.20
C VAL A 225 -22.46 -2.11 -21.98
N GLN A 226 -22.88 -2.12 -20.71
CA GLN A 226 -24.28 -2.36 -20.32
C GLN A 226 -25.00 -1.14 -19.72
N HIS A 227 -24.30 -0.01 -19.49
CA HIS A 227 -24.83 1.20 -18.82
C HIS A 227 -24.31 2.50 -19.45
N ASP A 228 -24.83 3.66 -19.01
CA ASP A 228 -24.58 4.98 -19.61
C ASP A 228 -23.15 5.51 -19.45
N VAL A 229 -22.69 6.24 -20.47
CA VAL A 229 -21.40 6.94 -20.51
C VAL A 229 -21.65 8.43 -20.74
N HIS A 230 -21.23 9.26 -19.78
CA HIS A 230 -21.37 10.72 -19.83
C HIS A 230 -20.05 11.40 -20.15
N PHE A 231 -20.06 12.26 -21.17
CA PHE A 231 -18.94 13.12 -21.54
C PHE A 231 -19.22 14.54 -21.08
N ILE A 232 -18.32 15.10 -20.28
CA ILE A 232 -18.36 16.49 -19.82
C ILE A 232 -17.19 17.22 -20.49
N GLY A 233 -17.51 18.22 -21.31
CA GLY A 233 -16.53 19.06 -22.00
C GLY A 233 -15.85 20.08 -21.10
#